data_AF-A0A849RJV2-F1
#
_entry.id   AF-A0A849RJV2-F1
#
_cell.length_a   1.000
_cell.length_b   1.000
_cell.length_c   1.000
_cell.angle_alpha   90.00
_cell.angle_beta   90.00
_cell.angle_gamma   90.00
#
_symmetry.space_group_name_H-M   'P 1'
#
loop_
_entity.id
_entity.type
_entity.pdbx_description
1 polymer ?
#
loop_
_entity_poly.entity_id
_entity_poly.type
_entity_poly.pdbx_seq_one_letter_code
_entity_poly.pdbx_strand_id
1 'polypeptide(L)'
;MNRRFFMPFRPRMTSLHSILAVVYLLATIGCASRLEFPPMGEPLPVSVKLEIPASIKNLRAEYTDGCGHLMQVPLGTRLEEALVEGAYRTFKSVSYEGGGSKDAVPEAVVRVDLVNWSFKLQQDNVYDRVPANIQLNAIARVFDLNGKVLRESEIKTTRLERLRIEPTQKNCDYIIDPFIQDTSVDFAAKVSMDVREAFGGRAQAAVPAAASAPLATPQPAAGLPTSKPQPPAATASATSSLRFKAMVLDENGNLVLEGGERVRVRVDIVNVGMTAIQQAIVSLSGSQALITHFPSAVLPVPALQPGETKSIEFVATLPPSIQPQKAELHVTVEEPAARTAAPAQTLAVVMQATGIKTDDVDQIPVATTEFRQPNTYLISIGVGSYRDQQLLPRKFASLDAEMVSNYFQALGGVPAANVRLLQDWKALRPDIDEALLDWLPPHMTKDAVVIVYFAGQAMVTHTGDVLLVPYEGSPTATSRLYPLKDLEAALARLKAKQTILLFDGMVSRLHSDPKIKNLPPRWDSAGSSIIRIVSSDSLSKGLEDDKHRHGLMTYYLLRALRGESDSNRDGSVTLAEVAAYVSQKVTWAAKTQFGSDQRPLITPPLKQADPSSGLVLSKLAAIRGE
;
A
#
# COMPACT_ATOMS: atom_id res chain seq x y z
N MET A 1 46.71 3.57 -74.31
CA MET A 1 46.91 4.61 -73.27
C MET A 1 45.69 4.59 -72.36
N ASN A 2 45.84 4.03 -71.15
CA ASN A 2 44.76 3.84 -70.18
C ASN A 2 44.43 5.14 -69.43
N ARG A 3 43.21 5.65 -69.59
CA ARG A 3 42.54 6.45 -68.54
C ARG A 3 41.07 6.04 -68.49
N ARG A 4 40.72 5.32 -67.42
CA ARG A 4 39.36 4.92 -67.06
C ARG A 4 38.60 6.16 -66.60
N PHE A 5 37.52 6.51 -67.28
CA PHE A 5 36.42 7.31 -66.75
C PHE A 5 35.24 6.37 -66.50
N PHE A 6 34.71 6.41 -65.29
CA PHE A 6 33.65 5.53 -64.79
C PHE A 6 32.42 6.40 -64.50
N MET A 7 31.31 6.15 -65.19
CA MET A 7 29.91 6.41 -64.77
C MET A 7 28.98 5.84 -65.85
N PRO A 8 27.73 5.44 -65.55
CA PRO A 8 27.19 4.87 -64.32
C PRO A 8 26.54 3.49 -64.59
N PHE A 9 26.72 2.54 -63.68
CA PHE A 9 25.96 1.29 -63.67
C PHE A 9 24.70 1.48 -62.81
N ARG A 10 23.52 1.36 -63.42
CA ARG A 10 22.31 0.96 -62.68
C ARG A 10 22.39 -0.53 -62.39
N PRO A 11 22.04 -0.95 -61.16
CA PRO A 11 21.18 -2.12 -61.05
C PRO A 11 19.94 -1.83 -60.21
N ARG A 12 18.82 -2.28 -60.80
CA ARG A 12 17.60 -2.84 -60.21
C ARG A 12 17.23 -2.42 -58.78
N MET A 13 16.12 -1.70 -58.71
CA MET A 13 15.16 -1.71 -57.60
C MET A 13 14.90 -3.16 -57.14
N THR A 14 15.47 -3.52 -56.00
CA THR A 14 14.91 -4.54 -55.13
C THR A 14 14.35 -3.82 -53.91
N SER A 15 13.03 -3.91 -53.80
CA SER A 15 12.19 -3.40 -52.74
C SER A 15 12.79 -3.61 -51.35
N LEU A 16 13.07 -2.49 -50.67
CA LEU A 16 13.39 -2.44 -49.24
C LEU A 16 12.15 -2.72 -48.35
N HIS A 17 11.05 -3.25 -48.90
CA HIS A 17 9.84 -3.60 -48.13
C HIS A 17 9.88 -5.02 -47.55
N SER A 18 10.88 -5.85 -47.88
CA SER A 18 10.93 -7.24 -47.37
C SER A 18 11.85 -7.43 -46.16
N ILE A 19 12.62 -6.42 -45.75
CA ILE A 19 13.41 -6.46 -44.49
C ILE A 19 12.72 -5.67 -43.38
N LEU A 20 11.83 -4.72 -43.72
CA LEU A 20 11.00 -4.02 -42.74
C LEU A 20 9.82 -4.85 -42.23
N ALA A 21 9.42 -5.92 -42.94
CA ALA A 21 8.33 -6.80 -42.55
C ALA A 21 8.73 -7.93 -41.58
N VAL A 22 10.03 -8.18 -41.38
CA VAL A 22 10.51 -9.21 -40.43
C VAL A 22 10.93 -8.61 -39.08
N VAL A 23 11.18 -7.29 -39.01
CA VAL A 23 11.43 -6.58 -37.74
C VAL A 23 10.13 -6.02 -37.14
N TYR A 24 9.04 -5.92 -37.93
CA TYR A 24 7.71 -5.54 -37.42
C TYR A 24 6.87 -6.68 -36.84
N LEU A 25 7.39 -7.92 -36.82
CA LEU A 25 6.67 -9.10 -36.30
C LEU A 25 7.22 -9.62 -34.95
N LEU A 26 8.00 -8.81 -34.22
CA LEU A 26 8.53 -9.17 -32.88
C LEU A 26 8.27 -8.10 -31.80
N ALA A 27 7.39 -7.12 -32.05
CA ALA A 27 7.10 -6.03 -31.12
C ALA A 27 5.62 -5.99 -30.65
N THR A 28 4.97 -7.14 -30.52
CA THR A 28 3.71 -7.28 -29.77
C THR A 28 3.76 -8.53 -28.89
N ILE A 29 4.76 -8.61 -28.02
CA ILE A 29 4.54 -9.29 -26.74
C ILE A 29 4.33 -8.14 -25.77
N GLY A 30 3.06 -7.71 -25.66
CA GLY A 30 2.65 -6.83 -24.59
C GLY A 30 3.17 -7.44 -23.29
N CYS A 31 3.96 -6.67 -22.55
CA CYS A 31 4.26 -7.02 -21.17
C CYS A 31 2.91 -7.02 -20.45
N ALA A 32 2.28 -8.18 -20.36
CA ALA A 32 1.11 -8.39 -19.56
C ALA A 32 1.51 -8.04 -18.12
N SER A 33 0.88 -7.01 -17.56
CA SER A 33 0.92 -6.71 -16.15
C SER A 33 0.64 -8.02 -15.42
N ARG A 34 1.64 -8.56 -14.71
CA ARG A 34 1.49 -9.84 -14.04
C ARG A 34 0.36 -9.69 -13.02
N LEU A 35 -0.72 -10.45 -13.16
CA LEU A 35 -1.83 -10.42 -12.21
C LEU A 35 -1.27 -10.82 -10.82
N GLU A 36 -1.39 -9.92 -9.85
CA GLU A 36 -0.92 -10.12 -8.49
C GLU A 36 -1.96 -10.88 -7.68
N PHE A 37 -1.81 -12.20 -7.59
CA PHE A 37 -2.66 -13.04 -6.76
C PHE A 37 -2.19 -13.03 -5.29
N PRO A 38 -3.10 -13.19 -4.31
CA PRO A 38 -2.73 -13.48 -2.93
C PRO A 38 -1.93 -14.79 -2.84
N PRO A 39 -1.27 -15.10 -1.71
CA PRO A 39 -0.58 -16.38 -1.54
C PRO A 39 -1.52 -17.58 -1.75
N MET A 40 -1.31 -18.35 -2.81
CA MET A 40 -2.19 -19.48 -3.23
C MET A 40 -1.69 -20.86 -2.75
N GLY A 41 -0.58 -20.89 -1.99
CA GLY A 41 0.16 -22.11 -1.67
C GLY A 41 0.91 -22.70 -2.86
N GLU A 42 1.70 -23.76 -2.63
CA GLU A 42 2.43 -24.46 -3.70
C GLU A 42 1.47 -25.11 -4.71
N PRO A 43 1.72 -25.07 -6.02
CA PRO A 43 0.85 -25.71 -7.00
C PRO A 43 0.66 -27.22 -6.71
N LEU A 44 -0.59 -27.68 -6.74
CA LEU A 44 -0.91 -29.10 -6.57
C LEU A 44 -0.33 -29.91 -7.74
N PRO A 45 0.19 -31.12 -7.49
CA PRO A 45 0.74 -32.00 -8.52
C PRO A 45 -0.37 -32.71 -9.32
N VAL A 46 -1.44 -31.99 -9.68
CA VAL A 46 -2.61 -32.49 -10.39
C VAL A 46 -2.75 -31.73 -11.70
N SER A 47 -3.12 -32.44 -12.77
CA SER A 47 -3.48 -31.83 -14.05
C SER A 47 -4.98 -31.61 -14.15
N VAL A 48 -5.45 -30.43 -14.56
CA VAL A 48 -6.89 -30.14 -14.69
C VAL A 48 -7.25 -29.58 -16.06
N LYS A 49 -8.50 -29.82 -16.47
CA LYS A 49 -9.14 -29.10 -17.58
C LYS A 49 -10.02 -27.99 -17.02
N LEU A 50 -9.71 -26.73 -17.32
CA LEU A 50 -10.52 -25.57 -16.96
C LEU A 50 -11.53 -25.26 -18.06
N GLU A 51 -12.81 -25.28 -17.72
CA GLU A 51 -13.93 -24.96 -18.58
C GLU A 51 -14.56 -23.64 -18.14
N ILE A 52 -14.35 -22.60 -18.96
CA ILE A 52 -14.94 -21.28 -18.80
C ILE A 52 -16.05 -21.15 -19.85
N PRO A 53 -17.33 -21.06 -19.46
CA PRO A 53 -18.43 -20.94 -20.41
C PRO A 53 -18.41 -19.61 -21.17
N ALA A 54 -19.01 -19.59 -22.37
CA ALA A 54 -19.15 -18.38 -23.18
C ALA A 54 -19.90 -17.25 -22.47
N SER A 55 -20.76 -17.57 -21.50
CA SER A 55 -21.46 -16.58 -20.66
C SER A 55 -20.50 -15.74 -19.81
N ILE A 56 -19.34 -16.28 -19.44
CA ILE A 56 -18.26 -15.53 -18.78
C ILE A 56 -17.41 -14.81 -19.83
N LYS A 57 -16.93 -15.51 -20.87
CA LYS A 57 -16.01 -14.93 -21.87
C LYS A 57 -16.59 -13.69 -22.57
N ASN A 58 -17.90 -13.72 -22.84
CA ASN A 58 -18.59 -12.65 -23.57
C ASN A 58 -19.14 -11.53 -22.67
N LEU A 59 -18.87 -11.56 -21.36
CA LEU A 59 -19.42 -10.59 -20.42
C LEU A 59 -18.93 -9.16 -20.73
N ARG A 60 -19.88 -8.22 -20.75
CA ARG A 60 -19.65 -6.79 -20.93
C ARG A 60 -20.33 -6.03 -19.80
N ALA A 61 -19.55 -5.25 -19.06
CA ALA A 61 -20.06 -4.37 -18.01
C ALA A 61 -20.39 -3.00 -18.61
N GLU A 62 -21.63 -2.56 -18.48
CA GLU A 62 -22.07 -1.27 -18.99
C GLU A 62 -22.18 -0.24 -17.87
N TYR A 63 -21.78 0.99 -18.13
CA TYR A 63 -21.98 2.12 -17.22
C TYR A 63 -22.12 3.42 -17.99
N THR A 64 -22.68 4.43 -17.34
CA THR A 64 -22.74 5.79 -17.90
C THR A 64 -21.57 6.61 -17.40
N ASP A 65 -20.79 7.19 -18.31
CA ASP A 65 -19.63 8.03 -18.00
C ASP A 65 -20.04 9.37 -17.36
N GLY A 66 -19.07 10.21 -16.99
CA GLY A 66 -19.32 11.53 -16.42
C GLY A 66 -20.06 12.51 -17.34
N CYS A 67 -20.20 12.18 -18.63
CA CYS A 67 -20.81 13.03 -19.65
C CYS A 67 -22.14 12.44 -20.19
N GLY A 68 -22.64 11.35 -19.61
CA GLY A 68 -23.89 10.74 -20.00
C GLY A 68 -23.78 9.71 -21.14
N HIS A 69 -22.59 9.36 -21.59
CA HIS A 69 -22.40 8.34 -22.61
C HIS A 69 -22.40 6.94 -22.00
N LEU A 70 -23.04 6.00 -22.69
CA LEU A 70 -22.99 4.59 -22.34
C LEU A 70 -21.63 4.00 -22.76
N MET A 71 -20.90 3.48 -21.80
CA MET A 71 -19.59 2.85 -21.97
C MET A 71 -19.68 1.35 -21.68
N GLN A 72 -18.83 0.57 -22.35
CA GLN A 72 -18.75 -0.89 -22.16
C GLN A 72 -17.33 -1.31 -21.78
N VAL A 73 -17.21 -2.16 -20.76
CA VAL A 73 -15.95 -2.73 -20.29
C VAL A 73 -15.92 -4.24 -20.52
N PRO A 74 -14.84 -4.81 -21.08
CA PRO A 74 -14.73 -6.24 -21.38
C PRO A 74 -14.45 -7.09 -20.12
N LEU A 75 -15.39 -7.09 -19.17
CA LEU A 75 -15.30 -7.85 -17.92
C LEU A 75 -15.01 -9.34 -18.16
N GLY A 76 -15.59 -9.93 -19.20
CA GLY A 76 -15.43 -11.35 -19.52
C GLY A 76 -13.98 -11.74 -19.85
N THR A 77 -13.28 -10.90 -20.60
CA THR A 77 -11.86 -11.11 -20.94
C THR A 77 -10.99 -11.08 -19.69
N ARG A 78 -11.25 -10.13 -18.78
CA ARG A 78 -10.52 -10.02 -17.51
C ARG A 78 -10.77 -11.19 -16.56
N LEU A 79 -12.00 -11.68 -16.51
CA LEU A 79 -12.35 -12.87 -15.72
C LEU A 79 -11.69 -14.13 -16.31
N GLU A 80 -11.68 -14.29 -17.64
CA GLU A 80 -11.01 -15.42 -18.28
C GLU A 80 -9.50 -15.42 -18.02
N GLU A 81 -8.82 -14.28 -18.22
CA GLU A 81 -7.40 -14.11 -17.91
C GLU A 81 -7.08 -14.47 -16.46
N ALA A 82 -7.86 -13.95 -15.52
CA ALA A 82 -7.67 -14.21 -14.10
C ALA A 82 -7.94 -15.67 -13.72
N LEU A 83 -9.01 -16.29 -14.23
CA LEU A 83 -9.33 -17.70 -13.96
C LEU A 83 -8.23 -18.65 -14.47
N VAL A 84 -7.70 -18.38 -15.66
CA VAL A 84 -6.59 -19.16 -16.23
C VAL A 84 -5.32 -19.01 -15.38
N GLU A 85 -4.94 -17.78 -15.02
CA GLU A 85 -3.77 -17.53 -14.19
C GLU A 85 -3.91 -18.14 -12.78
N GLY A 86 -5.09 -18.01 -12.17
CA GLY A 86 -5.40 -18.62 -10.88
C GLY A 86 -5.30 -20.16 -10.92
N ALA A 87 -5.77 -20.77 -12.01
CA ALA A 87 -5.62 -22.21 -12.22
C ALA A 87 -4.15 -22.62 -12.35
N TYR A 88 -3.33 -21.90 -13.12
CA TYR A 88 -1.89 -22.19 -13.23
C TYR A 88 -1.12 -22.04 -11.92
N ARG A 89 -1.59 -21.16 -11.03
CA ARG A 89 -1.03 -21.01 -9.68
C ARG A 89 -1.47 -22.12 -8.73
N THR A 90 -2.58 -22.79 -9.05
CA THR A 90 -3.18 -23.83 -8.20
C THR A 90 -2.75 -25.23 -8.62
N PHE A 91 -2.50 -25.45 -9.91
CA PHE A 91 -2.25 -26.76 -10.51
C PHE A 91 -0.95 -26.78 -11.31
N LYS A 92 -0.27 -27.93 -11.29
CA LYS A 92 0.96 -28.15 -12.07
C LYS A 92 0.74 -27.98 -13.57
N SER A 93 -0.43 -28.38 -14.08
CA SER A 93 -0.78 -28.27 -15.49
C SER A 93 -2.27 -27.98 -15.68
N VAL A 94 -2.57 -27.05 -16.58
CA VAL A 94 -3.93 -26.62 -16.89
C VAL A 94 -4.14 -26.69 -18.41
N SER A 95 -5.26 -27.28 -18.82
CA SER A 95 -5.74 -27.26 -20.21
C SER A 95 -7.06 -26.52 -20.29
N TYR A 96 -7.27 -25.68 -21.31
CA TYR A 96 -8.52 -24.94 -21.50
C TYR A 96 -8.77 -24.66 -22.98
N GLU A 97 -9.96 -24.17 -23.31
CA GLU A 97 -10.29 -23.81 -24.68
C GLU A 97 -9.50 -22.55 -25.10
N GLY A 98 -8.54 -22.70 -26.00
CA GLY A 98 -7.70 -21.60 -26.51
C GLY A 98 -6.23 -21.64 -26.05
N GLY A 99 -5.84 -22.54 -25.14
CA GLY A 99 -4.46 -22.67 -24.66
C GLY A 99 -4.28 -23.76 -23.61
N GLY A 100 -3.07 -23.95 -23.10
CA GLY A 100 -2.80 -24.95 -22.05
C GLY A 100 -1.56 -25.79 -22.25
N SER A 101 -1.24 -26.60 -21.24
CA SER A 101 -0.22 -27.65 -21.30
C SER A 101 -0.67 -28.78 -22.24
N LYS A 102 -0.10 -28.84 -23.45
CA LYS A 102 -0.55 -29.74 -24.54
C LYS A 102 -0.29 -31.23 -24.31
N ASP A 103 0.62 -31.57 -23.40
CA ASP A 103 1.08 -32.95 -23.16
C ASP A 103 0.59 -33.55 -21.83
N ALA A 104 -0.20 -32.81 -21.04
CA ALA A 104 -0.71 -33.26 -19.75
C ALA A 104 -2.13 -33.83 -19.89
N VAL A 105 -2.34 -35.07 -19.46
CA VAL A 105 -3.68 -35.68 -19.39
C VAL A 105 -4.39 -35.12 -18.15
N PRO A 106 -5.54 -34.41 -18.29
CA PRO A 106 -6.26 -33.90 -17.14
C PRO A 106 -6.81 -35.05 -16.30
N GLU A 107 -6.77 -34.89 -14.99
CA GLU A 107 -7.27 -35.84 -13.97
C GLU A 107 -8.64 -35.41 -13.41
N ALA A 108 -9.03 -34.15 -13.65
CA ALA A 108 -10.29 -33.56 -13.24
C ALA A 108 -10.67 -32.39 -14.15
N VAL A 109 -11.96 -32.05 -14.18
CA VAL A 109 -12.50 -30.90 -14.91
C VAL A 109 -13.00 -29.85 -13.92
N VAL A 110 -12.54 -28.62 -14.05
CA VAL A 110 -12.97 -27.47 -13.26
C VAL A 110 -13.86 -26.61 -14.15
N ARG A 111 -15.13 -26.44 -13.79
CA ARG A 111 -16.09 -25.60 -14.51
C ARG A 111 -16.54 -24.44 -13.63
N VAL A 112 -16.59 -23.23 -14.17
CA VAL A 112 -17.03 -22.03 -13.44
C VAL A 112 -18.23 -21.43 -14.16
N ASP A 113 -19.41 -21.48 -13.55
CA ASP A 113 -20.66 -20.98 -14.11
C ASP A 113 -21.10 -19.71 -13.37
N LEU A 114 -21.14 -18.55 -14.04
CA LEU A 114 -21.63 -17.31 -13.44
C LEU A 114 -23.15 -17.36 -13.30
N VAL A 115 -23.65 -17.30 -12.05
CA VAL A 115 -25.08 -17.38 -11.71
C VAL A 115 -25.75 -16.03 -11.86
N ASN A 116 -25.17 -15.00 -11.27
CA ASN A 116 -25.61 -13.63 -11.44
C ASN A 116 -24.44 -12.67 -11.19
N TRP A 117 -24.57 -11.46 -11.70
CA TRP A 117 -23.61 -10.41 -11.46
C TRP A 117 -24.30 -9.05 -11.56
N SER A 118 -23.70 -8.04 -10.95
CA SER A 118 -24.12 -6.66 -11.13
C SER A 118 -22.90 -5.74 -11.15
N PHE A 119 -23.00 -4.67 -11.93
CA PHE A 119 -22.07 -3.56 -11.88
C PHE A 119 -22.90 -2.28 -11.85
N LYS A 120 -22.66 -1.43 -10.85
CA LYS A 120 -23.37 -0.17 -10.66
C LYS A 120 -22.37 0.92 -10.38
N LEU A 121 -22.49 2.02 -11.11
CA LEU A 121 -21.78 3.26 -10.87
C LEU A 121 -22.84 4.33 -10.59
N GLN A 122 -22.79 4.95 -9.41
CA GLN A 122 -23.79 5.92 -8.97
C GLN A 122 -23.15 7.31 -8.94
N GLN A 123 -23.73 8.26 -9.67
CA GLN A 123 -23.31 9.66 -9.61
C GLN A 123 -23.88 10.29 -8.34
N ASP A 124 -23.02 10.88 -7.50
CA ASP A 124 -23.41 11.47 -6.22
C ASP A 124 -22.87 12.91 -6.05
N ASN A 125 -23.07 13.80 -7.03
CA ASN A 125 -22.74 15.25 -6.98
C ASN A 125 -21.31 15.63 -6.53
N VAL A 126 -20.42 14.66 -6.30
CA VAL A 126 -19.00 14.84 -6.00
C VAL A 126 -18.27 14.91 -7.34
N TYR A 127 -17.66 16.07 -7.61
CA TYR A 127 -17.24 16.50 -8.96
C TYR A 127 -16.20 15.61 -9.66
N ASP A 128 -15.47 14.73 -8.93
CA ASP A 128 -14.37 13.92 -9.48
C ASP A 128 -14.39 12.43 -9.13
N ARG A 129 -15.36 11.97 -8.33
CA ARG A 129 -15.43 10.57 -7.86
C ARG A 129 -16.84 10.05 -7.71
N VAL A 130 -17.03 8.81 -8.13
CA VAL A 130 -18.33 8.12 -8.08
C VAL A 130 -18.20 6.78 -7.37
N PRO A 131 -19.13 6.43 -6.45
CA PRO A 131 -19.21 5.08 -5.93
C PRO A 131 -19.52 4.07 -7.04
N ALA A 132 -18.68 3.04 -7.13
CA ALA A 132 -18.89 1.88 -7.99
C ALA A 132 -18.93 0.60 -7.14
N ASN A 133 -19.88 -0.26 -7.48
CA ASN A 133 -20.10 -1.55 -6.85
C ASN A 133 -20.17 -2.63 -7.93
N ILE A 134 -19.35 -3.67 -7.80
CA ILE A 134 -19.43 -4.87 -8.64
C ILE A 134 -19.67 -6.09 -7.75
N GLN A 135 -20.57 -6.96 -8.19
CA GLN A 135 -20.88 -8.22 -7.54
C GLN A 135 -20.81 -9.34 -8.58
N LEU A 136 -20.07 -10.39 -8.27
CA LEU A 136 -19.96 -11.60 -9.08
C LEU A 136 -20.35 -12.80 -8.22
N ASN A 137 -21.38 -13.53 -8.63
CA ASN A 137 -21.83 -14.75 -7.98
C ASN A 137 -21.76 -15.89 -8.99
N ALA A 138 -20.91 -16.87 -8.73
CA ALA A 138 -20.72 -18.03 -9.59
C ALA A 138 -20.87 -19.34 -8.82
N ILE A 139 -21.01 -20.44 -9.53
CA ILE A 139 -20.87 -21.80 -9.02
C ILE A 139 -19.62 -22.39 -9.65
N ALA A 140 -18.65 -22.75 -8.82
CA ALA A 140 -17.49 -23.53 -9.22
C ALA A 140 -17.77 -25.02 -9.01
N ARG A 141 -17.49 -25.84 -10.01
CA ARG A 141 -17.65 -27.30 -9.97
C ARG A 141 -16.36 -27.99 -10.35
N VAL A 142 -16.02 -29.04 -9.62
CA VAL A 142 -14.93 -29.94 -9.92
C VAL A 142 -15.52 -31.31 -10.22
N PHE A 143 -15.19 -31.89 -11.36
CA PHE A 143 -15.62 -33.23 -11.77
C PHE A 143 -14.41 -34.16 -11.88
N ASP A 144 -14.61 -35.43 -11.59
CA ASP A 144 -13.67 -36.47 -12.02
C ASP A 144 -13.86 -36.81 -13.51
N LEU A 145 -13.00 -37.70 -14.03
CA LEU A 145 -13.03 -38.11 -15.45
C LEU A 145 -14.29 -38.91 -15.84
N ASN A 146 -15.04 -39.43 -14.87
CA ASN A 146 -16.30 -40.12 -15.11
C ASN A 146 -17.50 -39.15 -15.05
N GLY A 147 -17.25 -37.85 -14.85
CA GLY A 147 -18.28 -36.81 -14.74
C GLY A 147 -18.94 -36.75 -13.36
N LYS A 148 -18.39 -37.42 -12.34
CA LYS A 148 -18.89 -37.31 -10.96
C LYS A 148 -18.38 -36.01 -10.35
N VAL A 149 -19.29 -35.26 -9.72
CA VAL A 149 -18.94 -34.02 -8.99
C VAL A 149 -18.10 -34.38 -7.75
N LEU A 150 -16.87 -33.87 -7.71
CA LEU A 150 -15.96 -33.92 -6.58
C LEU A 150 -16.22 -32.77 -5.61
N ARG A 151 -16.57 -31.59 -6.13
CA ARG A 151 -16.93 -30.40 -5.34
C ARG A 151 -17.83 -29.49 -6.16
N GLU A 152 -18.80 -28.87 -5.51
CA GLU A 152 -19.62 -27.79 -6.05
C GLU A 152 -19.75 -26.71 -4.97
N SER A 153 -19.46 -25.46 -5.29
CA SER A 153 -19.45 -24.37 -4.30
C SER A 153 -19.83 -23.04 -4.93
N GLU A 154 -20.57 -22.22 -4.17
CA GLU A 154 -20.89 -20.86 -4.56
C GLU A 154 -19.72 -19.93 -4.27
N ILE A 155 -19.30 -19.17 -5.28
CA ILE A 155 -18.23 -18.17 -5.16
C ILE A 155 -18.85 -16.78 -5.29
N LYS A 156 -18.72 -15.98 -4.22
CA LYS A 156 -19.25 -14.62 -4.15
C LYS A 156 -18.12 -13.61 -3.99
N THR A 157 -18.10 -12.61 -4.86
CA THR A 157 -17.14 -11.51 -4.84
C THR A 157 -17.90 -10.20 -4.92
N THR A 158 -17.62 -9.27 -4.00
CA THR A 158 -18.23 -7.93 -3.98
C THR A 158 -17.14 -6.92 -3.72
N ARG A 159 -17.07 -5.87 -4.54
CA ARG A 159 -16.10 -4.78 -4.38
C ARG A 159 -16.82 -3.45 -4.51
N LEU A 160 -16.60 -2.59 -3.50
CA LEU A 160 -17.18 -1.26 -3.41
C LEU A 160 -16.04 -0.25 -3.28
N GLU A 161 -15.90 0.63 -4.27
CA GLU A 161 -14.84 1.65 -4.32
C GLU A 161 -15.37 2.95 -4.90
N ARG A 162 -14.66 4.06 -4.67
CA ARG A 162 -14.96 5.33 -5.36
C ARG A 162 -14.02 5.52 -6.53
N LEU A 163 -14.54 5.35 -7.74
CA LEU A 163 -13.78 5.49 -8.98
C LEU A 163 -13.60 6.96 -9.31
N ARG A 164 -12.41 7.30 -9.77
CA ARG A 164 -12.04 8.67 -10.17
C ARG A 164 -12.26 8.85 -11.66
N ILE A 165 -12.60 10.06 -12.07
CA ILE A 165 -12.55 10.46 -13.47
C ILE A 165 -11.09 10.55 -13.93
N GLU A 166 -10.77 9.98 -15.08
CA GLU A 166 -9.47 10.07 -15.73
C GLU A 166 -9.26 11.51 -16.22
N PRO A 167 -8.15 12.17 -15.84
CA PRO A 167 -7.90 13.57 -16.18
C PRO A 167 -7.39 13.69 -17.64
N THR A 168 -8.23 13.30 -18.60
CA THR A 168 -8.00 13.47 -20.05
C THR A 168 -8.67 14.75 -20.55
N GLN A 169 -8.43 15.14 -21.81
CA GLN A 169 -9.09 16.31 -22.42
C GLN A 169 -10.63 16.26 -22.36
N LYS A 170 -11.23 15.07 -22.23
CA LYS A 170 -12.68 14.88 -22.17
C LYS A 170 -13.25 14.87 -20.75
N ASN A 171 -12.48 14.53 -19.70
CA ASN A 171 -12.93 14.46 -18.29
C ASN A 171 -14.28 13.70 -18.09
N CYS A 172 -14.57 12.70 -18.92
CA CYS A 172 -15.80 11.90 -18.81
C CYS A 172 -15.51 10.47 -18.34
N ASP A 173 -14.34 9.93 -18.68
CA ASP A 173 -14.01 8.52 -18.50
C ASP A 173 -13.63 8.24 -17.04
N TYR A 174 -14.15 7.15 -16.44
CA TYR A 174 -13.71 6.72 -15.12
C TYR A 174 -12.53 5.75 -15.25
N ILE A 175 -11.58 5.82 -14.31
CA ILE A 175 -10.48 4.85 -14.20
C ILE A 175 -11.05 3.53 -13.65
N ILE A 176 -11.65 2.73 -14.53
CA ILE A 176 -12.36 1.48 -14.19
C ILE A 176 -11.46 0.25 -14.33
N ASP A 177 -10.44 0.29 -15.17
CA ASP A 177 -9.59 -0.88 -15.45
C ASP A 177 -8.98 -1.53 -14.20
N PRO A 178 -8.38 -0.78 -13.24
CA PRO A 178 -7.85 -1.39 -12.01
C PRO A 178 -8.94 -2.04 -11.15
N PHE A 179 -10.11 -1.39 -11.05
CA PHE A 179 -11.24 -1.90 -10.27
C PHE A 179 -11.76 -3.24 -10.83
N ILE A 180 -11.86 -3.36 -12.16
CA ILE A 180 -12.29 -4.60 -12.83
C ILE A 180 -11.22 -5.68 -12.76
N GLN A 181 -9.94 -5.30 -12.95
CA GLN A 181 -8.82 -6.22 -12.88
C GLN A 181 -8.72 -6.85 -11.49
N ASP A 182 -8.70 -6.04 -10.43
CA ASP A 182 -8.58 -6.55 -9.07
C ASP A 182 -9.80 -7.38 -8.65
N THR A 183 -11.02 -6.97 -9.04
CA THR A 183 -12.22 -7.77 -8.80
C THR A 183 -12.11 -9.14 -9.47
N SER A 184 -11.57 -9.18 -10.70
CA SER A 184 -11.37 -10.42 -11.44
C SER A 184 -10.33 -11.32 -10.78
N VAL A 185 -9.25 -10.74 -10.24
CA VAL A 185 -8.23 -11.47 -9.47
C VAL A 185 -8.79 -12.01 -8.16
N ASP A 186 -9.52 -11.22 -7.38
CA ASP A 186 -10.16 -11.69 -6.13
C ASP A 186 -11.13 -12.84 -6.41
N PHE A 187 -11.97 -12.69 -7.45
CA PHE A 187 -12.87 -13.74 -7.89
C PHE A 187 -12.13 -15.02 -8.30
N ALA A 188 -11.11 -14.91 -9.15
CA ALA A 188 -10.34 -16.06 -9.60
C ALA A 188 -9.53 -16.72 -8.48
N ALA A 189 -9.02 -15.94 -7.52
CA ALA A 189 -8.33 -16.45 -6.35
C ALA A 189 -9.28 -17.26 -5.48
N LYS A 190 -10.51 -16.76 -5.23
CA LYS A 190 -11.53 -17.50 -4.48
C LYS A 190 -11.94 -18.80 -5.19
N VAL A 191 -12.17 -18.76 -6.51
CA VAL A 191 -12.43 -19.97 -7.32
C VAL A 191 -11.28 -20.95 -7.16
N SER A 192 -10.05 -20.47 -7.31
CA SER A 192 -8.85 -21.31 -7.30
C SER A 192 -8.59 -21.95 -5.93
N MET A 193 -8.75 -21.18 -4.83
CA MET A 193 -8.64 -21.69 -3.47
C MET A 193 -9.73 -22.72 -3.15
N ASP A 194 -10.98 -22.48 -3.58
CA ASP A 194 -12.09 -23.42 -3.37
C ASP A 194 -11.87 -24.73 -4.15
N VAL A 195 -11.52 -24.63 -5.44
CA VAL A 195 -11.27 -25.78 -6.30
C VAL A 195 -10.08 -26.61 -5.77
N ARG A 196 -9.05 -25.96 -5.19
CA ARG A 196 -7.91 -26.63 -4.56
C ARG A 196 -8.35 -27.62 -3.47
N GLU A 197 -9.39 -27.29 -2.71
CA GLU A 197 -9.88 -28.15 -1.62
C GLU A 197 -10.46 -29.48 -2.12
N ALA A 198 -10.94 -29.54 -3.37
CA ALA A 198 -11.42 -30.79 -3.96
C ALA A 198 -10.32 -31.88 -4.05
N PHE A 199 -9.04 -31.50 -3.93
CA PHE A 199 -7.89 -32.40 -4.04
C PHE A 199 -7.15 -32.61 -2.71
N GLY A 200 -7.63 -32.03 -1.61
CA GLY A 200 -7.00 -32.09 -0.28
C GLY A 200 -6.85 -33.51 0.32
N GLY A 201 -7.54 -34.50 -0.25
CA GLY A 201 -7.41 -35.92 0.13
C GLY A 201 -6.37 -36.73 -0.65
N ARG A 202 -5.76 -36.20 -1.72
CA ARG A 202 -4.76 -36.92 -2.54
C ARG A 202 -3.30 -36.58 -2.20
N ALA A 203 -3.07 -35.52 -1.43
CA ALA A 203 -1.73 -35.01 -1.12
C ALA A 203 -0.95 -35.80 -0.03
N GLN A 204 -1.46 -36.95 0.43
CA GLN A 204 -0.81 -37.77 1.48
C GLN A 204 -0.37 -39.18 1.04
N ALA A 205 -0.39 -39.49 -0.26
CA ALA A 205 0.06 -40.79 -0.76
C ALA A 205 1.43 -40.70 -1.45
N ALA A 206 2.50 -40.40 -0.72
CA ALA A 206 3.87 -40.71 -1.14
C ALA A 206 4.90 -40.52 0.00
N VAL A 207 5.06 -41.53 0.87
CA VAL A 207 6.34 -41.75 1.56
C VAL A 207 6.58 -43.26 1.68
N PRO A 208 7.71 -43.83 1.18
CA PRO A 208 7.98 -45.26 1.29
C PRO A 208 8.52 -45.63 2.68
N ALA A 209 8.16 -46.84 3.10
CA ALA A 209 8.56 -47.49 4.34
C ALA A 209 10.08 -47.72 4.44
N ALA A 210 10.62 -47.57 5.65
CA ALA A 210 11.93 -48.10 6.02
C ALA A 210 11.88 -48.84 7.36
N ALA A 211 12.10 -50.16 7.23
CA ALA A 211 12.81 -51.07 8.12
C ALA A 211 12.44 -51.19 9.61
N SER A 212 11.90 -52.37 9.91
CA SER A 212 11.74 -53.03 11.20
C SER A 212 13.04 -53.66 11.72
N ALA A 213 13.18 -53.72 13.05
CA ALA A 213 13.84 -54.80 13.80
C ALA A 213 13.67 -54.62 15.34
N PRO A 214 13.74 -55.70 16.15
CA PRO A 214 12.71 -55.98 17.17
C PRO A 214 13.24 -56.23 18.60
N LEU A 215 12.31 -56.58 19.50
CA LEU A 215 12.39 -57.47 20.69
C LEU A 215 11.86 -56.85 21.99
N ALA A 216 10.70 -57.33 22.45
CA ALA A 216 10.57 -58.29 23.57
C ALA A 216 9.22 -58.14 24.28
N THR A 217 8.44 -59.23 24.30
CA THR A 217 7.30 -59.46 25.22
C THR A 217 7.81 -60.15 26.49
N PRO A 218 7.03 -60.14 27.60
CA PRO A 218 6.09 -61.23 27.82
C PRO A 218 4.69 -60.82 28.34
N GLN A 219 3.72 -61.67 27.96
CA GLN A 219 2.31 -61.83 28.37
C GLN A 219 2.12 -62.26 29.87
N PRO A 220 0.93 -62.74 30.34
CA PRO A 220 -0.42 -62.16 30.42
C PRO A 220 -1.11 -62.46 31.80
N ALA A 221 -2.36 -61.99 32.02
CA ALA A 221 -3.48 -62.65 32.76
C ALA A 221 -4.43 -61.57 33.33
N ALA A 222 -5.67 -61.44 32.84
CA ALA A 222 -6.88 -62.20 33.19
C ALA A 222 -7.43 -61.92 34.60
N GLY A 223 -8.61 -61.30 34.66
CA GLY A 223 -9.39 -61.14 35.89
C GLY A 223 -10.59 -60.19 35.75
N LEU A 224 -11.75 -60.75 35.40
CA LEU A 224 -13.09 -60.20 35.71
C LEU A 224 -13.53 -60.82 37.05
N PRO A 225 -14.31 -60.13 37.93
CA PRO A 225 -15.75 -60.07 37.71
C PRO A 225 -16.46 -58.76 38.13
N THR A 226 -17.71 -58.74 37.69
CA THR A 226 -18.81 -57.78 37.78
C THR A 226 -19.13 -57.13 39.14
N SER A 227 -19.44 -55.83 39.12
CA SER A 227 -20.59 -55.25 39.84
C SER A 227 -21.05 -53.93 39.18
N LYS A 228 -22.36 -53.79 38.91
CA LYS A 228 -23.04 -52.50 38.63
C LYS A 228 -23.70 -52.06 39.93
N PRO A 229 -23.64 -50.78 40.32
CA PRO A 229 -24.78 -49.87 40.07
C PRO A 229 -24.37 -48.45 39.56
N GLN A 230 -25.34 -47.75 38.99
CA GLN A 230 -25.30 -46.48 38.23
C GLN A 230 -25.06 -45.20 39.08
N PRO A 231 -24.98 -43.97 38.50
CA PRO A 231 -23.83 -43.06 38.52
C PRO A 231 -23.98 -41.84 39.46
N PRO A 232 -22.91 -41.03 39.61
CA PRO A 232 -23.08 -39.58 39.51
C PRO A 232 -22.37 -39.05 38.27
N ALA A 233 -23.08 -38.20 37.52
CA ALA A 233 -22.59 -37.54 36.33
C ALA A 233 -21.30 -36.76 36.62
N ALA A 234 -20.18 -37.22 36.06
CA ALA A 234 -19.04 -36.36 35.80
C ALA A 234 -19.38 -35.54 34.56
N THR A 235 -19.64 -34.26 34.76
CA THR A 235 -19.69 -33.22 33.73
C THR A 235 -18.43 -33.29 32.89
N ALA A 236 -18.52 -33.91 31.71
CA ALA A 236 -17.54 -33.70 30.66
C ALA A 236 -17.61 -32.21 30.29
N SER A 237 -16.58 -31.46 30.63
CA SER A 237 -16.39 -30.11 30.12
C SER A 237 -16.35 -30.18 28.59
N ALA A 238 -17.44 -29.75 27.96
CA ALA A 238 -17.53 -29.63 26.51
C ALA A 238 -16.54 -28.55 26.06
N THR A 239 -15.42 -28.95 25.48
CA THR A 239 -14.53 -28.01 24.79
C THR A 239 -15.29 -27.39 23.63
N SER A 240 -15.52 -26.08 23.68
CA SER A 240 -16.29 -25.38 22.63
C SER A 240 -15.62 -25.55 21.27
N SER A 241 -16.45 -25.85 20.27
CA SER A 241 -16.11 -25.87 18.83
C SER A 241 -15.97 -24.47 18.24
N LEU A 242 -16.24 -23.41 18.99
CA LEU A 242 -16.08 -22.03 18.53
C LEU A 242 -14.65 -21.54 18.82
N ARG A 243 -14.06 -20.89 17.83
CA ARG A 243 -12.86 -20.05 17.99
C ARG A 243 -13.16 -18.69 17.38
N PHE A 244 -12.53 -17.65 17.89
CA PHE A 244 -12.66 -16.33 17.29
C PHE A 244 -11.40 -15.50 17.51
N LYS A 245 -11.31 -14.41 16.75
CA LYS A 245 -10.35 -13.33 16.95
C LYS A 245 -11.09 -12.01 16.84
N ALA A 246 -10.94 -11.15 17.84
CA ALA A 246 -11.49 -9.81 17.86
C ALA A 246 -10.40 -8.75 17.67
N MET A 247 -10.76 -7.64 17.02
CA MET A 247 -9.88 -6.49 16.78
C MET A 247 -10.66 -5.19 16.92
N VAL A 248 -10.05 -4.18 17.55
CA VAL A 248 -10.55 -2.80 17.53
C VAL A 248 -9.99 -2.10 16.30
N LEU A 249 -10.85 -1.36 15.61
CA LEU A 249 -10.56 -0.56 14.43
C LEU A 249 -11.09 0.85 14.71
N ASP A 250 -10.20 1.78 14.92
CA ASP A 250 -10.49 3.19 15.07
C ASP A 250 -10.38 3.90 13.69
N GLU A 251 -10.64 5.20 13.64
CA GLU A 251 -10.66 5.98 12.40
C GLU A 251 -9.24 6.37 11.97
N ASN A 252 -8.35 6.63 12.94
CA ASN A 252 -7.00 7.12 12.74
C ASN A 252 -5.90 6.03 12.82
N GLY A 253 -6.22 4.79 13.20
CA GLY A 253 -5.33 3.63 13.20
C GLY A 253 -4.35 3.54 14.37
N ASN A 254 -4.51 4.34 15.44
CA ASN A 254 -3.50 4.48 16.49
C ASN A 254 -3.81 3.72 17.81
N LEU A 255 -4.95 3.03 17.88
CA LEU A 255 -5.48 2.29 19.03
C LEU A 255 -5.75 3.14 20.29
N VAL A 256 -5.83 4.46 20.12
CA VAL A 256 -6.26 5.43 21.13
C VAL A 256 -7.61 5.97 20.69
N LEU A 257 -8.65 5.65 21.45
CA LEU A 257 -10.01 6.05 21.11
C LEU A 257 -10.25 7.49 21.55
N GLU A 258 -10.42 8.38 20.59
CA GLU A 258 -10.58 9.81 20.82
C GLU A 258 -12.05 10.24 20.80
N GLY A 259 -12.36 11.32 21.52
CA GLY A 259 -13.72 11.86 21.54
C GLY A 259 -14.20 12.28 20.14
N GLY A 260 -15.36 11.80 19.72
CA GLY A 260 -15.93 12.07 18.40
C GLY A 260 -15.58 11.04 17.33
N GLU A 261 -14.69 10.10 17.63
CA GLU A 261 -14.21 9.09 16.69
C GLU A 261 -15.21 7.96 16.47
N ARG A 262 -15.23 7.40 15.24
CA ARG A 262 -15.99 6.19 14.93
C ARG A 262 -15.15 4.94 15.20
N VAL A 263 -15.59 4.14 16.16
CA VAL A 263 -14.91 2.92 16.60
C VAL A 263 -15.66 1.70 16.07
N ARG A 264 -14.93 0.72 15.56
CA ARG A 264 -15.45 -0.58 15.14
C ARG A 264 -14.74 -1.71 15.87
N VAL A 265 -15.49 -2.71 16.30
CA VAL A 265 -14.93 -3.96 16.83
C VAL A 265 -15.32 -5.07 15.89
N ARG A 266 -14.35 -5.60 15.15
CA ARG A 266 -14.54 -6.71 14.23
C ARG A 266 -14.21 -8.01 14.95
N VAL A 267 -15.11 -8.99 14.87
CA VAL A 267 -14.97 -10.32 15.45
C VAL A 267 -15.09 -11.36 14.35
N ASP A 268 -13.99 -12.04 14.06
CA ASP A 268 -13.94 -13.14 13.10
C ASP A 268 -14.11 -14.46 13.87
N ILE A 269 -15.21 -15.17 13.63
CA ILE A 269 -15.66 -16.35 14.38
C ILE A 269 -15.63 -17.55 13.45
N VAL A 270 -14.97 -18.62 13.86
CA VAL A 270 -14.84 -19.88 13.12
C VAL A 270 -15.38 -21.06 13.92
N ASN A 271 -16.13 -21.93 13.25
CA ASN A 271 -16.54 -23.22 13.80
C ASN A 271 -15.48 -24.28 13.50
N VAL A 272 -14.70 -24.70 14.49
CA VAL A 272 -13.70 -25.77 14.37
C VAL A 272 -14.24 -27.16 14.73
N GLY A 273 -15.53 -27.26 15.03
CA GLY A 273 -16.20 -28.52 15.34
C GLY A 273 -16.69 -29.28 14.10
N MET A 274 -17.21 -30.48 14.32
CA MET A 274 -17.75 -31.34 13.26
C MET A 274 -19.25 -31.13 13.00
N THR A 275 -19.93 -30.34 13.84
CA THR A 275 -21.38 -30.08 13.76
C THR A 275 -21.62 -28.62 13.42
N ALA A 276 -22.66 -28.35 12.62
CA ALA A 276 -23.09 -26.99 12.32
C ALA A 276 -23.63 -26.29 13.57
N ILE A 277 -23.25 -25.03 13.73
CA ILE A 277 -23.70 -24.15 14.81
C ILE A 277 -24.80 -23.27 14.25
N GLN A 278 -26.03 -23.49 14.68
CA GLN A 278 -27.19 -22.77 14.12
C GLN A 278 -27.39 -21.39 14.75
N GLN A 279 -27.06 -21.26 16.03
CA GLN A 279 -27.26 -20.03 16.79
C GLN A 279 -26.10 -19.81 17.75
N ALA A 280 -25.18 -18.94 17.36
CA ALA A 280 -24.21 -18.37 18.29
C ALA A 280 -24.49 -16.88 18.47
N ILE A 281 -24.06 -16.34 19.60
CA ILE A 281 -24.11 -14.91 19.87
C ILE A 281 -22.72 -14.42 20.21
N VAL A 282 -22.43 -13.22 19.73
CA VAL A 282 -21.22 -12.49 20.07
C VAL A 282 -21.64 -11.38 21.03
N SER A 283 -20.91 -11.20 22.12
CA SER A 283 -21.18 -10.17 23.12
C SER A 283 -19.94 -9.34 23.42
N LEU A 284 -20.14 -8.03 23.53
CA LEU A 284 -19.18 -7.07 24.06
C LEU A 284 -19.56 -6.72 25.50
N SER A 285 -18.58 -6.70 26.37
CA SER A 285 -18.69 -6.16 27.73
C SER A 285 -17.41 -5.42 28.09
N GLY A 286 -17.30 -4.86 29.30
CA GLY A 286 -16.10 -4.19 29.77
C GLY A 286 -16.39 -2.80 30.34
N SER A 287 -15.47 -1.86 30.12
CA SER A 287 -15.53 -0.53 30.74
C SER A 287 -16.79 0.23 30.35
N GLN A 288 -17.53 0.71 31.36
CA GLN A 288 -18.79 1.44 31.16
C GLN A 288 -18.63 2.70 30.31
N ALA A 289 -17.47 3.36 30.39
CA ALA A 289 -17.13 4.52 29.58
C ALA A 289 -17.11 4.23 28.08
N LEU A 290 -16.93 2.97 27.66
CA LEU A 290 -16.81 2.59 26.26
C LEU A 290 -18.02 1.78 25.77
N ILE A 291 -18.46 0.79 26.56
CA ILE A 291 -19.52 -0.14 26.14
C ILE A 291 -20.88 0.56 25.95
N THR A 292 -21.15 1.63 26.69
CA THR A 292 -22.41 2.39 26.64
C THR A 292 -22.60 3.15 25.31
N HIS A 293 -21.54 3.28 24.51
CA HIS A 293 -21.60 3.95 23.21
C HIS A 293 -21.90 3.00 22.04
N PHE A 294 -21.86 1.69 22.26
CA PHE A 294 -22.28 0.71 21.26
C PHE A 294 -23.82 0.60 21.28
N PRO A 295 -24.51 0.77 20.13
CA PRO A 295 -25.97 0.68 20.06
C PRO A 295 -26.52 -0.68 20.47
N SER A 296 -25.73 -1.73 20.26
CA SER A 296 -25.98 -3.07 20.80
C SER A 296 -24.67 -3.67 21.28
N ALA A 297 -24.69 -4.27 22.46
CA ALA A 297 -23.58 -5.03 23.02
C ALA A 297 -23.65 -6.53 22.65
N VAL A 298 -24.76 -6.98 22.06
CA VAL A 298 -24.94 -8.38 21.65
C VAL A 298 -25.40 -8.42 20.20
N LEU A 299 -24.73 -9.23 19.37
CA LEU A 299 -25.11 -9.44 17.98
C LEU A 299 -25.24 -10.94 17.69
N PRO A 300 -26.28 -11.35 16.95
CA PRO A 300 -26.43 -12.74 16.54
C PRO A 300 -25.37 -13.07 15.48
N VAL A 301 -24.77 -14.25 15.63
CA VAL A 301 -23.89 -14.83 14.61
C VAL A 301 -24.78 -15.67 13.69
N PRO A 302 -24.76 -15.44 12.37
CA PRO A 302 -25.46 -16.30 11.43
C PRO A 302 -24.98 -17.75 11.56
N ALA A 303 -25.80 -18.70 11.10
CA ALA A 303 -25.41 -20.12 11.12
C ALA A 303 -24.01 -20.32 10.52
N LEU A 304 -23.21 -21.15 11.21
CA LEU A 304 -21.82 -21.45 10.95
C LEU A 304 -21.64 -22.95 10.70
N GLN A 305 -21.33 -23.33 9.47
CA GLN A 305 -20.97 -24.70 9.12
C GLN A 305 -19.58 -25.07 9.68
N PRO A 306 -19.27 -26.37 9.84
CA PRO A 306 -17.91 -26.82 10.15
C PRO A 306 -16.87 -26.19 9.21
N GLY A 307 -15.86 -25.52 9.77
CA GLY A 307 -14.80 -24.80 9.04
C GLY A 307 -15.16 -23.39 8.55
N GLU A 308 -16.43 -23.00 8.59
CA GLU A 308 -16.87 -21.68 8.13
C GLU A 308 -16.44 -20.58 9.12
N THR A 309 -15.99 -19.44 8.56
CA THR A 309 -15.66 -18.24 9.32
C THR A 309 -16.62 -17.11 8.96
N LYS A 310 -17.15 -16.39 9.95
CA LYS A 310 -17.93 -15.16 9.74
C LYS A 310 -17.41 -14.00 10.55
N SER A 311 -17.51 -12.81 9.97
CA SER A 311 -17.14 -11.55 10.59
C SER A 311 -18.38 -10.81 11.09
N ILE A 312 -18.38 -10.43 12.36
CA ILE A 312 -19.39 -9.58 12.98
C ILE A 312 -18.73 -8.26 13.37
N GLU A 313 -19.40 -7.14 13.09
CA GLU A 313 -18.89 -5.80 13.44
C GLU A 313 -19.84 -5.09 14.40
N PHE A 314 -19.29 -4.64 15.51
CA PHE A 314 -19.90 -3.62 16.34
C PHE A 314 -19.40 -2.26 15.91
N VAL A 315 -20.28 -1.26 15.93
CA VAL A 315 -19.93 0.11 15.54
C VAL A 315 -20.45 1.08 16.59
N ALA A 316 -19.59 1.99 17.04
CA ALA A 316 -19.94 3.08 17.94
C ALA A 316 -19.34 4.40 17.42
N THR A 317 -19.91 5.50 17.86
CA THR A 317 -19.29 6.83 17.75
C THR A 317 -19.13 7.38 19.15
N LEU A 318 -17.90 7.70 19.54
CA LEU A 318 -17.63 8.23 20.87
C LEU A 318 -18.13 9.67 21.00
N PRO A 319 -18.58 10.09 22.19
CA PRO A 319 -18.95 11.48 22.42
C PRO A 319 -17.71 12.37 22.27
N PRO A 320 -17.87 13.64 21.83
CA PRO A 320 -16.75 14.55 21.59
C PRO A 320 -15.94 14.89 22.86
N SER A 321 -16.52 14.69 24.04
CA SER A 321 -15.84 14.86 25.33
C SER A 321 -15.87 13.54 26.09
N ILE A 322 -14.70 12.95 26.30
CA ILE A 322 -14.49 11.72 27.07
C ILE A 322 -13.43 11.96 28.14
N GLN A 323 -13.60 11.39 29.33
CA GLN A 323 -12.57 11.45 30.37
C GLN A 323 -11.41 10.52 30.00
N PRO A 324 -10.14 11.00 30.04
CA PRO A 324 -8.99 10.16 29.80
C PRO A 324 -8.92 8.99 30.77
N GLN A 325 -8.94 7.77 30.26
CA GLN A 325 -8.86 6.55 31.07
C GLN A 325 -8.43 5.34 30.24
N LYS A 326 -7.84 4.34 30.89
CA LYS A 326 -7.71 3.01 30.29
C LYS A 326 -9.09 2.34 30.29
N ALA A 327 -9.44 1.71 29.18
CA ALA A 327 -10.69 0.97 29.03
C ALA A 327 -10.41 -0.41 28.45
N GLU A 328 -11.29 -1.35 28.74
CA GLU A 328 -11.18 -2.72 28.26
C GLU A 328 -12.51 -3.14 27.62
N LEU A 329 -12.41 -3.87 26.51
CA LEU A 329 -13.52 -4.58 25.89
C LEU A 329 -13.29 -6.08 26.04
N HIS A 330 -14.27 -6.76 26.60
CA HIS A 330 -14.30 -8.19 26.77
C HIS A 330 -15.25 -8.76 25.71
N VAL A 331 -14.70 -9.53 24.78
CA VAL A 331 -15.44 -10.17 23.70
C VAL A 331 -15.67 -11.63 24.07
N THR A 332 -16.93 -12.06 24.05
CA THR A 332 -17.33 -13.44 24.28
C THR A 332 -18.15 -13.95 23.11
N VAL A 333 -17.96 -15.23 22.79
CA VAL A 333 -18.75 -15.93 21.77
C VAL A 333 -19.28 -17.20 22.37
N GLU A 334 -20.60 -17.34 22.38
CA GLU A 334 -21.26 -18.49 22.99
C GLU A 334 -22.34 -19.07 22.07
N GLU A 335 -22.57 -20.37 22.24
CA GLU A 335 -23.67 -21.12 21.65
C GLU A 335 -24.66 -21.46 22.76
N PRO A 336 -25.75 -20.68 22.93
CA PRO A 336 -26.67 -20.85 24.05
C PRO A 336 -27.32 -22.23 24.12
N ALA A 337 -27.63 -22.82 22.95
CA ALA A 337 -28.26 -24.14 22.85
C ALA A 337 -27.34 -25.27 23.34
N ALA A 338 -26.05 -25.18 23.03
CA ALA A 338 -25.05 -26.16 23.45
C ALA A 338 -24.43 -25.85 24.82
N ARG A 339 -24.70 -24.67 25.39
CA ARG A 339 -24.05 -24.14 26.60
C ARG A 339 -22.52 -24.19 26.51
N THR A 340 -21.98 -23.93 25.33
CA THR A 340 -20.53 -23.85 25.12
C THR A 340 -20.12 -22.43 24.76
N ALA A 341 -18.94 -22.01 25.22
CA ALA A 341 -18.39 -20.69 24.93
C ALA A 341 -16.93 -20.82 24.48
N ALA A 342 -16.54 -20.02 23.49
CA ALA A 342 -15.15 -19.86 23.11
C ALA A 342 -14.38 -19.12 24.22
N PRO A 343 -13.06 -19.31 24.34
CA PRO A 343 -12.23 -18.53 25.26
C PRO A 343 -12.41 -17.04 25.03
N ALA A 344 -12.80 -16.29 26.06
CA ALA A 344 -13.00 -14.85 25.96
C ALA A 344 -11.70 -14.12 25.58
N GLN A 345 -11.83 -13.01 24.85
CA GLN A 345 -10.70 -12.16 24.48
C GLN A 345 -10.90 -10.77 25.09
N THR A 346 -9.91 -10.30 25.84
CA THR A 346 -9.87 -8.91 26.34
C THR A 346 -9.06 -8.04 25.39
N LEU A 347 -9.61 -6.89 25.03
CA LEU A 347 -8.99 -5.86 24.21
C LEU A 347 -8.78 -4.63 25.10
N ALA A 348 -7.53 -4.30 25.38
CA ALA A 348 -7.19 -3.08 26.09
C ALA A 348 -7.10 -1.90 25.12
N VAL A 349 -7.72 -0.77 25.47
CA VAL A 349 -7.69 0.48 24.70
C VAL A 349 -7.50 1.66 25.64
N VAL A 350 -6.98 2.77 25.12
CA VAL A 350 -6.86 4.02 25.88
C VAL A 350 -7.86 5.00 25.33
N MET A 351 -8.68 5.59 26.20
CA MET A 351 -9.61 6.66 25.85
C MET A 351 -8.99 7.99 26.26
N GLN A 352 -9.01 9.00 25.39
CA GLN A 352 -8.51 10.34 25.70
C GLN A 352 -9.41 11.44 25.15
N ALA A 353 -9.58 12.53 25.91
CA ALA A 353 -10.14 13.75 25.36
C ALA A 353 -9.28 14.20 24.16
N THR A 354 -9.91 14.70 23.10
CA THR A 354 -9.23 15.22 21.90
C THR A 354 -8.28 16.35 22.28
N GLY A 355 -7.02 16.01 22.55
CA GLY A 355 -5.94 16.93 22.89
C GLY A 355 -4.95 17.15 21.74
N ILE A 356 -4.86 16.19 20.82
CA ILE A 356 -4.13 16.31 19.56
C ILE A 356 -5.18 16.53 18.47
N LYS A 357 -5.25 17.73 17.90
CA LYS A 357 -6.02 17.89 16.67
C LYS A 357 -5.30 17.05 15.62
N THR A 358 -6.00 16.14 14.95
CA THR A 358 -5.43 15.34 13.85
C THR A 358 -4.84 16.18 12.71
N ASP A 359 -5.11 17.49 12.65
CA ASP A 359 -4.48 18.45 11.74
C ASP A 359 -3.24 19.17 12.31
N ASP A 360 -2.91 18.99 13.59
CA ASP A 360 -1.82 19.69 14.28
C ASP A 360 -0.54 18.85 14.23
N VAL A 361 0.31 19.15 13.25
CA VAL A 361 1.63 18.53 13.09
C VAL A 361 2.68 19.16 14.02
N ASP A 362 2.38 20.25 14.72
CA ASP A 362 3.30 20.88 15.68
C ASP A 362 3.41 20.06 16.97
N GLN A 363 2.43 19.20 17.25
CA GLN A 363 2.46 18.24 18.35
C GLN A 363 3.09 16.92 17.90
N ILE A 364 4.39 16.77 18.18
CA ILE A 364 5.14 15.56 17.82
C ILE A 364 4.77 14.41 18.76
N PRO A 365 4.39 13.23 18.24
CA PRO A 365 4.13 12.06 19.07
C PRO A 365 5.35 11.67 19.91
N VAL A 366 5.12 11.01 21.06
CA VAL A 366 6.17 10.59 21.97
C VAL A 366 7.15 9.64 21.25
N ALA A 367 8.44 9.97 21.34
CA ALA A 367 9.51 9.25 20.66
C ALA A 367 9.56 7.77 21.07
N THR A 368 9.82 6.89 20.09
CA THR A 368 10.12 5.48 20.36
C THR A 368 11.55 5.34 20.87
N THR A 369 11.72 4.92 22.13
CA THR A 369 13.07 4.74 22.71
C THR A 369 13.86 3.60 22.05
N GLU A 370 13.17 2.67 21.39
CA GLU A 370 13.75 1.46 20.78
C GLU A 370 14.21 1.64 19.32
N PHE A 371 13.62 2.57 18.57
CA PHE A 371 14.02 2.81 17.19
C PHE A 371 15.14 3.85 17.15
N ARG A 372 16.33 3.42 16.72
CA ARG A 372 17.52 4.26 16.62
C ARG A 372 18.13 4.12 15.24
N GLN A 373 18.54 5.25 14.68
CA GLN A 373 19.27 5.32 13.41
C GLN A 373 20.59 6.06 13.62
N PRO A 374 21.58 5.45 14.30
CA PRO A 374 22.84 6.11 14.64
C PRO A 374 23.71 6.48 13.44
N ASN A 375 23.46 5.88 12.28
CA ASN A 375 24.17 6.16 11.02
C ASN A 375 23.36 7.07 10.08
N THR A 376 22.22 7.60 10.52
CA THR A 376 21.47 8.59 9.75
C THR A 376 21.91 9.99 10.17
N TYR A 377 22.14 10.86 9.19
CA TYR A 377 22.55 12.26 9.37
C TYR A 377 21.58 13.17 8.63
N LEU A 378 21.17 14.26 9.28
CA LEU A 378 20.25 15.24 8.73
C LEU A 378 20.92 16.61 8.67
N ILE A 379 20.95 17.22 7.49
CA ILE A 379 21.19 18.66 7.33
C ILE A 379 19.85 19.28 6.99
N SER A 380 19.27 20.03 7.91
CA SER A 380 17.97 20.69 7.75
C SER A 380 18.18 22.20 7.57
N ILE A 381 17.78 22.73 6.43
CA ILE A 381 18.04 24.11 6.02
C ILE A 381 16.71 24.81 5.78
N GLY A 382 16.46 25.91 6.49
CA GLY A 382 15.24 26.71 6.36
C GLY A 382 15.57 28.18 6.16
N VAL A 383 15.24 28.72 4.98
CA VAL A 383 15.49 30.13 4.64
C VAL A 383 14.16 30.83 4.41
N GLY A 384 13.63 31.42 5.48
CA GLY A 384 12.36 32.15 5.46
C GLY A 384 12.52 33.63 5.15
N SER A 385 13.68 34.19 5.54
CA SER A 385 14.07 35.57 5.29
C SER A 385 15.34 35.64 4.45
N TYR A 386 15.48 36.69 3.66
CA TYR A 386 16.63 36.91 2.79
C TYR A 386 17.25 38.28 3.08
N ARG A 387 18.58 38.36 3.00
CA ARG A 387 19.31 39.63 3.11
C ARG A 387 18.92 40.58 1.98
N ASP A 388 18.77 40.04 0.77
CA ASP A 388 18.28 40.79 -0.39
C ASP A 388 16.76 40.97 -0.30
N GLN A 389 16.34 42.23 -0.12
CA GLN A 389 14.92 42.60 0.03
C GLN A 389 14.10 42.42 -1.26
N GLN A 390 14.74 42.14 -2.40
CA GLN A 390 14.03 41.82 -3.64
C GLN A 390 13.46 40.39 -3.64
N LEU A 391 13.96 39.52 -2.76
CA LEU A 391 13.50 38.15 -2.63
C LEU A 391 12.29 38.08 -1.70
N LEU A 392 11.24 37.41 -2.16
CA LEU A 392 10.03 37.22 -1.37
C LEU A 392 10.29 36.31 -0.15
N PRO A 393 9.89 36.70 1.07
CA PRO A 393 9.98 35.83 2.22
C PRO A 393 9.17 34.54 2.05
N ARG A 394 9.64 33.46 2.68
CA ARG A 394 8.91 32.20 2.88
C ARG A 394 8.56 32.10 4.36
N LYS A 395 7.31 32.41 4.70
CA LYS A 395 6.86 32.65 6.10
C LYS A 395 7.23 31.52 7.06
N PHE A 396 7.19 30.28 6.60
CA PHE A 396 7.32 29.10 7.45
C PHE A 396 8.59 28.29 7.21
N ALA A 397 9.39 28.58 6.19
CA ALA A 397 10.56 27.77 5.83
C ALA A 397 11.57 27.54 6.97
N SER A 398 11.79 28.54 7.82
CA SER A 398 12.66 28.42 9.00
C SER A 398 12.07 27.48 10.06
N LEU A 399 10.77 27.62 10.33
CA LEU A 399 10.01 26.75 11.24
C LEU A 399 9.91 25.31 10.71
N ASP A 400 9.70 25.17 9.41
CA ASP A 400 9.64 23.89 8.71
C ASP A 400 10.92 23.07 8.91
N ALA A 401 12.09 23.69 8.76
CA ALA A 401 13.38 23.03 8.96
C ALA A 401 13.60 22.56 10.41
N GLU A 402 13.15 23.35 11.38
CA GLU A 402 13.17 22.98 12.80
C GLU A 402 12.21 21.80 13.07
N MET A 403 10.98 21.87 12.58
CA MET A 403 9.99 20.81 12.77
C MET A 403 10.41 19.50 12.13
N VAL A 404 10.97 19.52 10.91
CA VAL A 404 11.55 18.33 10.26
C VAL A 404 12.68 17.75 11.11
N SER A 405 13.55 18.61 11.68
CA SER A 405 14.62 18.16 12.57
C SER A 405 14.08 17.46 13.81
N ASN A 406 13.02 17.99 14.41
CA ASN A 406 12.40 17.42 15.60
C ASN A 406 11.69 16.09 15.28
N TYR A 407 11.03 15.97 14.13
CA TYR A 407 10.39 14.73 13.68
C TYR A 407 11.40 13.61 13.41
N PHE A 408 12.51 13.89 12.73
CA PHE A 408 13.54 12.88 12.49
C PHE A 408 14.25 12.44 13.79
N GLN A 409 14.37 13.34 14.78
CA GLN A 409 14.87 12.96 16.10
C GLN A 409 13.87 12.08 16.86
N ALA A 410 12.60 12.49 16.91
CA ALA A 410 11.58 11.83 17.71
C ALA A 410 11.08 10.51 17.11
N LEU A 411 10.74 10.52 15.81
CA LEU A 411 10.13 9.39 15.11
C LEU A 411 11.12 8.65 14.20
N GLY A 412 12.11 9.35 13.68
CA GLY A 412 13.17 8.77 12.83
C GLY A 412 14.32 8.13 13.60
N GLY A 413 14.39 8.32 14.92
CA GLY A 413 15.45 7.78 15.77
C GLY A 413 16.84 8.37 15.48
N VAL A 414 16.90 9.52 14.79
CA VAL A 414 18.16 10.21 14.46
C VAL A 414 18.74 10.86 15.72
N PRO A 415 19.99 10.58 16.11
CA PRO A 415 20.60 11.25 17.25
C PRO A 415 20.69 12.76 17.05
N ALA A 416 20.47 13.55 18.10
CA ALA A 416 20.59 15.01 18.03
C ALA A 416 21.98 15.47 17.52
N ALA A 417 23.04 14.74 17.87
CA ALA A 417 24.40 15.00 17.39
C ALA A 417 24.59 14.79 15.87
N ASN A 418 23.69 14.06 15.23
CA ASN A 418 23.68 13.81 13.79
C ASN A 418 22.76 14.78 13.02
N VAL A 419 22.23 15.81 13.69
CA VAL A 419 21.37 16.83 13.07
C VAL A 419 22.09 18.18 13.04
N ARG A 420 22.19 18.76 11.84
CA ARG A 420 22.67 20.13 11.63
C ARG A 420 21.52 20.98 11.11
N LEU A 421 21.01 21.88 11.96
CA LEU A 421 19.94 22.82 11.63
C LEU A 421 20.53 24.19 11.25
N LEU A 422 20.24 24.67 10.04
CA LEU A 422 20.64 25.98 9.52
C LEU A 422 19.39 26.80 9.21
N GLN A 423 19.18 27.91 9.91
CA GLN A 423 17.98 28.75 9.79
C GLN A 423 18.38 30.19 9.46
N ASP A 424 17.72 30.75 8.44
CA ASP A 424 17.84 32.16 8.04
C ASP A 424 19.31 32.63 8.02
N TRP A 425 19.70 33.58 8.87
CA TRP A 425 21.04 34.16 8.91
C TRP A 425 22.18 33.17 9.22
N LYS A 426 21.85 31.93 9.64
CA LYS A 426 22.79 30.80 9.82
C LYS A 426 22.83 29.84 8.62
N ALA A 427 22.05 30.11 7.59
CA ALA A 427 22.02 29.35 6.34
C ALA A 427 22.73 30.15 5.24
N LEU A 428 23.94 30.62 5.52
CA LEU A 428 24.79 31.24 4.51
C LEU A 428 25.43 30.16 3.64
N ARG A 429 25.91 30.53 2.45
CA ARG A 429 26.68 29.61 1.60
C ARG A 429 27.87 28.98 2.35
N PRO A 430 28.72 29.74 3.08
CA PRO A 430 29.80 29.15 3.87
C PRO A 430 29.33 28.20 4.98
N ASP A 431 28.18 28.45 5.60
CA ASP A 431 27.64 27.56 6.65
C ASP A 431 27.15 26.23 6.05
N ILE A 432 26.56 26.29 4.86
CA ILE A 432 26.16 25.09 4.10
C ILE A 432 27.41 24.31 3.65
N ASP A 433 28.44 25.01 3.17
CA ASP A 433 29.73 24.41 2.81
C ASP A 433 30.40 23.77 4.03
N GLU A 434 30.46 24.43 5.19
CA GLU A 434 30.99 23.86 6.44
C GLU A 434 30.22 22.57 6.82
N ALA A 435 28.89 22.60 6.75
CA ALA A 435 28.07 21.44 7.06
C ALA A 435 28.37 20.24 6.14
N LEU A 436 28.50 20.48 4.83
CA LEU A 436 28.69 19.43 3.83
C LEU A 436 30.13 18.94 3.69
N LEU A 437 31.10 19.85 3.83
CA LEU A 437 32.51 19.62 3.50
C LEU A 437 33.40 19.40 4.72
N ASP A 438 32.99 19.88 5.90
CA ASP A 438 33.79 19.78 7.12
C ASP A 438 33.10 18.93 8.18
N TRP A 439 31.85 19.24 8.52
CA TRP A 439 31.12 18.54 9.58
C TRP A 439 30.70 17.13 9.18
N LEU A 440 30.12 16.94 7.99
CA LEU A 440 29.57 15.65 7.58
C LEU A 440 30.64 14.57 7.25
N PRO A 441 31.72 14.86 6.49
CA PRO A 441 32.64 13.81 6.03
C PRO A 441 33.31 12.94 7.11
N PRO A 442 33.71 13.47 8.28
CA PRO A 442 34.29 12.66 9.37
C PRO A 442 33.36 11.57 9.89
N HIS A 443 32.04 11.70 9.67
CA HIS A 443 31.02 10.78 10.17
C HIS A 443 30.61 9.71 9.15
N MET A 444 31.13 9.76 7.92
CA MET A 444 30.65 8.89 6.85
C MET A 444 31.13 7.46 6.98
N THR A 445 30.17 6.54 6.99
CA THR A 445 30.37 5.09 6.95
C THR A 445 29.65 4.52 5.73
N LYS A 446 29.96 3.26 5.37
CA LYS A 446 29.28 2.58 4.25
C LYS A 446 27.79 2.36 4.47
N ASP A 447 27.34 2.42 5.73
CA ASP A 447 25.94 2.27 6.13
C ASP A 447 25.24 3.61 6.34
N ALA A 448 25.96 4.73 6.14
CA ALA A 448 25.43 6.06 6.42
C ALA A 448 24.27 6.41 5.48
N VAL A 449 23.23 7.00 6.06
CA VAL A 449 22.10 7.61 5.34
C VAL A 449 22.19 9.11 5.54
N VAL A 450 22.23 9.87 4.45
CA VAL A 450 22.30 11.33 4.50
C VAL A 450 20.99 11.91 3.99
N ILE A 451 20.32 12.72 4.81
CA ILE A 451 19.11 13.44 4.45
C ILE A 451 19.46 14.93 4.44
N VAL A 452 19.22 15.59 3.31
CA VAL A 452 19.28 17.05 3.20
C VAL A 452 17.85 17.53 3.00
N TYR A 453 17.36 18.33 3.94
CA TYR A 453 16.08 19.01 3.82
C TYR A 453 16.34 20.49 3.56
N PHE A 454 15.69 21.07 2.54
CA PHE A 454 15.81 22.47 2.20
C PHE A 454 14.42 23.09 2.00
N ALA A 455 14.06 24.03 2.86
CA ALA A 455 12.90 24.90 2.68
C ALA A 455 13.34 26.32 2.34
N GLY A 456 12.84 26.88 1.24
CA GLY A 456 13.24 28.23 0.82
C GLY A 456 12.98 28.53 -0.66
N GLN A 457 13.91 29.22 -1.30
CA GLN A 457 13.86 29.53 -2.72
C GLN A 457 14.93 28.78 -3.51
N ALA A 458 14.60 28.49 -4.77
CA ALA A 458 15.52 28.10 -5.81
C ALA A 458 15.32 28.97 -7.05
N MET A 459 16.41 29.20 -7.76
CA MET A 459 16.46 29.96 -9.01
C MET A 459 16.98 29.09 -10.14
N VAL A 460 16.41 29.28 -11.33
CA VAL A 460 16.71 28.49 -12.51
C VAL A 460 17.35 29.37 -13.57
N THR A 461 18.50 28.94 -14.08
CA THR A 461 19.20 29.61 -15.19
C THR A 461 18.47 29.35 -16.51
N HIS A 462 18.85 30.06 -17.58
CA HIS A 462 18.31 29.80 -18.91
C HIS A 462 18.65 28.38 -19.44
N THR A 463 19.76 27.78 -18.95
CA THR A 463 20.18 26.40 -19.24
C THR A 463 19.43 25.34 -18.40
N GLY A 464 18.55 25.76 -17.48
CA GLY A 464 17.81 24.86 -16.60
C GLY A 464 18.57 24.48 -15.32
N ASP A 465 19.78 25.00 -15.10
CA ASP A 465 20.55 24.70 -13.89
C ASP A 465 19.85 25.30 -12.66
N VAL A 466 19.70 24.49 -11.62
CA VAL A 466 19.05 24.88 -10.36
C VAL A 466 20.10 25.43 -9.40
N LEU A 467 19.81 26.59 -8.83
CA LEU A 467 20.60 27.28 -7.83
C LEU A 467 19.72 27.47 -6.58
N LEU A 468 20.06 26.82 -5.47
CA LEU A 468 19.43 27.09 -4.18
C LEU A 468 19.81 28.52 -3.74
N VAL A 469 18.93 29.16 -2.97
CA VAL A 469 19.13 30.53 -2.49
C VAL A 469 19.41 30.51 -0.98
N PRO A 470 20.68 30.61 -0.55
CA PRO A 470 21.05 30.85 0.85
C PRO A 470 20.54 32.22 1.33
N TYR A 471 20.69 32.50 2.63
CA TYR A 471 20.22 33.75 3.22
C TYR A 471 20.78 35.02 2.57
N GLU A 472 22.05 35.02 2.19
CA GLU A 472 22.71 36.13 1.48
C GLU A 472 22.56 36.09 -0.04
N GLY A 473 21.85 35.08 -0.56
CA GLY A 473 21.56 34.88 -1.97
C GLY A 473 20.92 36.11 -2.62
N SER A 474 21.25 36.35 -3.88
CA SER A 474 20.72 37.49 -4.64
C SER A 474 20.65 37.15 -6.13
N PRO A 475 19.56 37.50 -6.82
CA PRO A 475 19.47 37.33 -8.28
C PRO A 475 20.54 38.13 -9.04
N THR A 476 21.00 39.26 -8.48
CA THR A 476 22.01 40.12 -9.11
C THR A 476 23.45 39.72 -8.78
N ALA A 477 23.67 39.00 -7.68
CA ALA A 477 24.98 38.50 -7.27
C ALA A 477 24.99 36.96 -7.25
N THR A 478 25.05 36.37 -8.44
CA THR A 478 24.93 34.91 -8.66
C THR A 478 25.97 34.08 -7.92
N SER A 479 27.12 34.67 -7.56
CA SER A 479 28.15 34.02 -6.73
C SER A 479 27.66 33.68 -5.31
N ARG A 480 26.61 34.34 -4.83
CA ARG A 480 25.97 34.08 -3.53
C ARG A 480 24.87 33.02 -3.59
N LEU A 481 24.51 32.55 -4.79
CA LEU A 481 23.61 31.42 -4.96
C LEU A 481 24.40 30.12 -4.84
N TYR A 482 23.71 29.04 -4.47
CA TYR A 482 24.33 27.74 -4.24
C TYR A 482 23.93 26.77 -5.36
N PRO A 483 24.82 26.42 -6.31
CA PRO A 483 24.47 25.50 -7.38
C PRO A 483 24.11 24.11 -6.84
N LEU A 484 22.95 23.59 -7.25
CA LEU A 484 22.49 22.26 -6.82
C LEU A 484 23.50 21.16 -7.18
N LYS A 485 24.12 21.27 -8.36
CA LYS A 485 25.18 20.36 -8.81
C LYS A 485 26.39 20.31 -7.86
N ASP A 486 26.70 21.42 -7.17
CA ASP A 486 27.84 21.48 -6.24
C ASP A 486 27.49 20.76 -4.94
N LEU A 487 26.24 20.93 -4.46
CA LEU A 487 25.68 20.20 -3.32
C LEU A 487 25.69 18.69 -3.60
N GLU A 488 25.21 18.30 -4.77
CA GLU A 488 25.14 16.90 -5.19
C GLU A 488 26.53 16.29 -5.39
N ALA A 489 27.48 17.04 -5.94
CA ALA A 489 28.85 16.60 -6.05
C ALA A 489 29.51 16.40 -4.68
N ALA A 490 29.22 17.26 -3.70
CA ALA A 490 29.68 17.09 -2.32
C ALA A 490 29.09 15.81 -1.71
N LEU A 491 27.78 15.62 -1.83
CA LEU A 491 27.09 14.44 -1.30
C LEU A 491 27.58 13.13 -1.96
N ALA A 492 27.79 13.14 -3.27
CA ALA A 492 28.29 11.96 -4.00
C ALA A 492 29.69 11.53 -3.53
N ARG A 493 30.54 12.47 -3.08
CA ARG A 493 31.89 12.17 -2.57
C ARG A 493 31.87 11.45 -1.22
N LEU A 494 30.78 11.57 -0.46
CA LEU A 494 30.63 10.92 0.85
C LEU A 494 30.54 9.39 0.73
N LYS A 495 30.08 8.87 -0.42
CA LYS A 495 29.84 7.44 -0.66
C LYS A 495 28.94 6.80 0.42
N ALA A 496 27.97 7.56 0.89
CA ALA A 496 26.93 7.09 1.79
C ALA A 496 26.11 5.96 1.15
N LYS A 497 25.50 5.10 1.98
CA LYS A 497 24.58 4.03 1.53
C LYS A 497 23.43 4.61 0.72
N GLN A 498 22.86 5.71 1.21
CA GLN A 498 21.77 6.42 0.58
C GLN A 498 21.85 7.91 0.87
N THR A 499 21.53 8.72 -0.12
CA THR A 499 21.36 10.16 0.04
C THR A 499 19.98 10.58 -0.43
N ILE A 500 19.32 11.44 0.34
CA ILE A 500 17.99 11.95 0.06
C ILE A 500 18.05 13.48 0.11
N LEU A 501 17.47 14.13 -0.90
CA LEU A 501 17.25 15.57 -0.92
C LEU A 501 15.74 15.84 -0.92
N LEU A 502 15.26 16.56 0.08
CA LEU A 502 13.90 17.02 0.21
C LEU A 502 13.88 18.54 -0.01
N PHE A 503 13.13 19.03 -0.99
CA PHE A 503 13.04 20.47 -1.28
C PHE A 503 11.60 20.97 -1.21
N ASP A 504 11.30 21.83 -0.24
CA ASP A 504 10.03 22.58 -0.16
C ASP A 504 10.24 24.06 -0.43
N GLY A 505 10.08 24.46 -1.69
CA GLY A 505 10.37 25.84 -2.03
C GLY A 505 9.65 26.42 -3.23
N MET A 506 9.82 27.73 -3.36
CA MET A 506 9.54 28.50 -4.56
C MET A 506 10.65 28.24 -5.58
N VAL A 507 10.28 28.06 -6.84
CA VAL A 507 11.22 27.91 -7.96
C VAL A 507 10.95 29.02 -8.97
N SER A 508 11.90 29.94 -9.11
CA SER A 508 11.78 31.13 -9.98
C SER A 508 12.87 31.17 -11.05
N ARG A 509 12.73 32.01 -12.07
CA ARG A 509 13.80 32.23 -13.05
C ARG A 509 14.80 33.25 -12.50
N LEU A 510 16.08 32.95 -12.63
CA LEU A 510 17.16 33.88 -12.26
C LEU A 510 17.16 35.14 -13.14
N HIS A 511 17.00 34.95 -14.45
CA HIS A 511 16.86 36.02 -15.44
C HIS A 511 15.72 35.66 -16.39
N SER A 512 14.92 36.65 -16.78
CA SER A 512 13.82 36.48 -17.74
C SER A 512 14.11 37.32 -18.98
N ASP A 513 14.89 36.77 -19.92
CA ASP A 513 15.01 37.36 -21.26
C ASP A 513 14.05 36.64 -22.22
N PRO A 514 13.04 37.32 -22.77
CA PRO A 514 12.10 36.72 -23.71
C PRO A 514 12.75 36.29 -25.04
N LYS A 515 13.96 36.76 -25.34
CA LYS A 515 14.71 36.38 -26.55
C LYS A 515 15.51 35.08 -26.38
N ILE A 516 15.69 34.61 -25.15
CA ILE A 516 16.47 33.41 -24.84
C ILE A 516 15.52 32.24 -24.60
N LYS A 517 15.79 31.10 -25.27
CA LYS A 517 15.07 29.85 -25.01
C LYS A 517 15.38 29.40 -23.58
N ASN A 518 14.37 29.45 -22.72
CA ASN A 518 14.48 29.03 -21.33
C ASN A 518 14.14 27.55 -21.18
N LEU A 519 15.07 26.77 -20.63
CA LEU A 519 14.84 25.38 -20.27
C LEU A 519 14.10 25.25 -18.92
N PRO A 520 13.38 24.14 -18.69
CA PRO A 520 12.78 23.85 -17.38
C PRO A 520 13.86 23.59 -16.31
N PRO A 521 13.51 23.66 -15.01
CA PRO A 521 14.42 23.27 -13.94
C PRO A 521 14.91 21.82 -14.13
N ARG A 522 16.21 21.61 -14.03
CA ARG A 522 16.85 20.29 -14.10
C ARG A 522 17.22 19.84 -12.71
N TRP A 523 16.30 19.13 -12.06
CA TRP A 523 16.51 18.50 -10.76
C TRP A 523 17.26 17.17 -10.88
N ASP A 524 17.28 16.57 -12.06
CA ASP A 524 17.95 15.31 -12.33
C ASP A 524 19.40 15.51 -12.79
N SER A 525 20.31 14.83 -12.10
CA SER A 525 21.69 14.67 -12.54
C SER A 525 21.91 13.21 -12.96
N ALA A 526 22.22 12.97 -14.23
CA ALA A 526 22.49 11.62 -14.72
C ALA A 526 23.57 10.92 -13.87
N GLY A 527 23.25 9.74 -13.34
CA GLY A 527 24.20 8.89 -12.60
C GLY A 527 24.36 9.16 -11.11
N SER A 528 23.58 10.06 -10.49
CA SER A 528 23.62 10.22 -9.02
C SER A 528 22.73 9.20 -8.31
N SER A 529 23.21 8.65 -7.19
CA SER A 529 22.44 7.78 -6.27
C SER A 529 21.51 8.57 -5.34
N ILE A 530 21.36 9.87 -5.59
CA ILE A 530 20.60 10.80 -4.74
C ILE A 530 19.13 10.72 -5.14
N ILE A 531 18.27 10.40 -4.18
CA ILE A 531 16.82 10.44 -4.34
C ILE A 531 16.35 11.83 -3.98
N ARG A 532 15.54 12.44 -4.84
CA ARG A 532 15.01 13.78 -4.65
C ARG A 532 13.51 13.72 -4.54
N ILE A 533 12.95 14.41 -3.56
CA ILE A 533 11.53 14.72 -3.45
C ILE A 533 11.44 16.24 -3.42
N VAL A 534 11.03 16.84 -4.54
CA VAL A 534 11.00 18.30 -4.70
C VAL A 534 9.56 18.76 -4.89
N SER A 535 9.22 19.93 -4.33
CA SER A 535 7.84 20.47 -4.32
C SER A 535 7.21 20.61 -5.71
N SER A 536 8.02 20.86 -6.75
CA SER A 536 7.58 20.97 -8.14
C SER A 536 8.72 20.73 -9.13
N ASP A 537 8.41 20.11 -10.28
CA ASP A 537 9.30 19.95 -11.43
C ASP A 537 9.41 21.20 -12.31
N SER A 538 8.61 22.23 -12.04
CA SER A 538 8.49 23.44 -12.85
C SER A 538 8.64 24.68 -11.99
N LEU A 539 8.50 25.85 -12.62
CA LEU A 539 8.47 27.10 -11.86
C LEU A 539 7.24 27.10 -10.98
N SER A 540 7.44 27.41 -9.71
CA SER A 540 6.40 27.30 -8.70
C SER A 540 6.51 28.45 -7.72
N LYS A 541 5.37 28.88 -7.18
CA LYS A 541 5.36 29.88 -6.10
C LYS A 541 5.80 29.32 -4.75
N GLY A 542 5.83 27.98 -4.61
CA GLY A 542 5.96 27.29 -3.34
C GLY A 542 4.78 27.61 -2.42
N LEU A 543 3.80 26.72 -2.30
CA LEU A 543 2.63 27.00 -1.45
C LEU A 543 3.02 26.95 0.04
N GLU A 544 2.48 27.91 0.80
CA GLU A 544 2.54 27.96 2.25
C GLU A 544 1.11 27.95 2.78
N ASP A 545 0.84 27.05 3.72
CA ASP A 545 -0.46 26.88 4.34
C ASP A 545 -0.51 27.72 5.62
N ASP A 546 -1.16 28.88 5.55
CA ASP A 546 -1.29 29.77 6.72
C ASP A 546 -2.12 29.13 7.87
N LYS A 547 -3.02 28.18 7.57
CA LYS A 547 -3.83 27.50 8.59
C LYS A 547 -2.95 26.58 9.43
N HIS A 548 -2.06 25.83 8.78
CA HIS A 548 -1.18 24.87 9.44
C HIS A 548 0.22 25.40 9.70
N ARG A 549 0.54 26.62 9.25
CA ARG A 549 1.81 27.31 9.45
C ARG A 549 3.04 26.57 8.92
N HIS A 550 2.90 25.93 7.76
CA HIS A 550 3.97 25.18 7.11
C HIS A 550 3.96 25.37 5.59
N GLY A 551 5.10 25.12 4.94
CA GLY A 551 5.11 24.80 3.52
C GLY A 551 4.20 23.60 3.22
N LEU A 552 3.46 23.64 2.11
CA LEU A 552 2.45 22.60 1.83
C LEU A 552 3.07 21.21 1.72
N MET A 553 4.28 21.09 1.14
CA MET A 553 4.98 19.80 1.06
C MET A 553 5.43 19.35 2.44
N THR A 554 5.95 20.28 3.24
CA THR A 554 6.40 20.02 4.61
C THR A 554 5.26 19.53 5.48
N TYR A 555 4.11 20.20 5.47
CA TYR A 555 2.93 19.76 6.23
C TYR A 555 2.58 18.29 5.95
N TYR A 556 2.53 17.88 4.68
CA TYR A 556 2.23 16.49 4.32
C TYR A 556 3.40 15.52 4.53
N LEU A 557 4.66 16.00 4.51
CA LEU A 557 5.81 15.21 4.92
C LEU A 557 5.74 14.85 6.41
N LEU A 558 5.40 15.82 7.27
CA LEU A 558 5.25 15.58 8.71
C LEU A 558 4.11 14.59 8.99
N ARG A 559 2.98 14.73 8.28
CA ARG A 559 1.86 13.76 8.32
C ARG A 559 2.26 12.36 7.88
N ALA A 560 3.08 12.24 6.84
CA ALA A 560 3.61 10.95 6.39
C ALA A 560 4.48 10.31 7.49
N LEU A 561 5.44 11.07 8.04
CA LEU A 561 6.37 10.58 9.07
C LEU A 561 5.69 10.15 10.38
N ARG A 562 4.51 10.71 10.71
CA ARG A 562 3.70 10.25 11.85
C ARG A 562 2.78 9.07 11.54
N GLY A 563 2.96 8.39 10.40
CA GLY A 563 2.30 7.11 10.10
C GLY A 563 1.14 7.17 9.11
N GLU A 564 0.71 8.34 8.64
CA GLU A 564 -0.40 8.38 7.67
C GLU A 564 -0.05 7.79 6.30
N SER A 565 1.25 7.64 6.02
CA SER A 565 1.74 6.98 4.83
C SER A 565 1.96 5.46 5.00
N ASP A 566 1.88 4.93 6.22
CA ASP A 566 2.02 3.48 6.52
C ASP A 566 0.85 2.71 5.90
N SER A 567 1.02 2.34 4.64
CA SER A 567 -0.07 1.82 3.80
C SER A 567 -0.25 0.32 4.04
N ASN A 568 0.82 -0.36 4.44
CA ASN A 568 0.82 -1.79 4.75
C ASN A 568 0.53 -2.06 6.25
N ARG A 569 0.50 -1.02 7.09
CA ARG A 569 0.22 -1.04 8.53
C ARG A 569 1.20 -1.90 9.31
N ASP A 570 2.48 -1.85 8.95
CA ASP A 570 3.53 -2.59 9.64
C ASP A 570 4.19 -1.81 10.79
N GLY A 571 3.75 -0.56 11.02
CA GLY A 571 4.26 0.33 12.06
C GLY A 571 5.56 1.06 11.68
N SER A 572 6.06 0.83 10.47
CA SER A 572 7.23 1.49 9.90
C SER A 572 6.81 2.33 8.69
N VAL A 573 7.33 3.55 8.60
CA VAL A 573 7.10 4.41 7.43
C VAL A 573 8.35 4.40 6.57
N THR A 574 8.21 3.93 5.33
CA THR A 574 9.30 3.83 4.36
C THR A 574 9.40 5.04 3.45
N LEU A 575 10.57 5.23 2.80
CA LEU A 575 10.77 6.29 1.81
C LEU A 575 9.79 6.19 0.64
N ALA A 576 9.48 4.98 0.17
CA ALA A 576 8.50 4.79 -0.91
C ALA A 576 7.08 5.23 -0.48
N GLU A 577 6.69 4.94 0.75
CA GLU A 577 5.41 5.37 1.32
C GLU A 577 5.33 6.88 1.49
N VAL A 578 6.39 7.51 2.03
CA VAL A 578 6.47 8.97 2.13
C VAL A 578 6.38 9.61 0.75
N ALA A 579 7.14 9.10 -0.23
CA ALA A 579 7.12 9.59 -1.60
C ALA A 579 5.73 9.50 -2.22
N ALA A 580 5.06 8.36 -2.11
CA ALA A 580 3.71 8.15 -2.63
C ALA A 580 2.69 9.07 -1.95
N TYR A 581 2.73 9.14 -0.61
CA TYR A 581 1.81 9.96 0.18
C TYR A 581 1.98 11.44 -0.11
N VAL A 582 3.21 11.96 -0.07
CA VAL A 582 3.51 13.38 -0.37
C VAL A 582 3.09 13.72 -1.79
N SER A 583 3.43 12.89 -2.78
CA SER A 583 3.02 13.12 -4.17
C SER A 583 1.50 13.22 -4.32
N GLN A 584 0.76 12.31 -3.68
CA GLN A 584 -0.70 12.28 -3.75
C GLN A 584 -1.34 13.46 -3.01
N LYS A 585 -0.94 13.68 -1.76
CA LYS A 585 -1.63 14.60 -0.84
C LYS A 585 -1.31 16.06 -1.12
N VAL A 586 -0.06 16.39 -1.45
CA VAL A 586 0.32 17.75 -1.85
C VAL A 586 -0.39 18.14 -3.14
N THR A 587 -0.39 17.25 -4.16
CA THR A 587 -1.10 17.51 -5.42
C THR A 587 -2.59 17.75 -5.19
N TRP A 588 -3.21 16.91 -4.36
CA TRP A 588 -4.62 17.07 -4.00
C TRP A 588 -4.90 18.39 -3.26
N ALA A 589 -4.13 18.70 -2.21
CA ALA A 589 -4.34 19.89 -1.39
C ALA A 589 -4.05 21.17 -2.18
N ALA A 590 -2.97 21.19 -2.96
CA ALA A 590 -2.64 22.32 -3.83
C ALA A 590 -3.82 22.66 -4.76
N LYS A 591 -4.45 21.63 -5.35
CA LYS A 591 -5.57 21.81 -6.26
C LYS A 591 -6.84 22.23 -5.54
N THR A 592 -7.20 21.53 -4.46
CA THR A 592 -8.52 21.64 -3.82
C THR A 592 -8.61 22.78 -2.81
N GLN A 593 -7.51 23.14 -2.16
CA GLN A 593 -7.48 24.14 -1.08
C GLN A 593 -6.86 25.46 -1.54
N PHE A 594 -5.90 25.41 -2.47
CA PHE A 594 -5.15 26.59 -2.93
C PHE A 594 -5.40 26.95 -4.40
N GLY A 595 -6.19 26.16 -5.15
CA GLY A 595 -6.47 26.41 -6.56
C GLY A 595 -5.21 26.42 -7.45
N SER A 596 -4.15 25.75 -7.02
CA SER A 596 -2.81 25.78 -7.61
C SER A 596 -2.39 24.38 -8.11
N ASP A 597 -1.38 24.30 -8.98
CA ASP A 597 -0.88 23.04 -9.55
C ASP A 597 0.54 22.73 -9.06
N GLN A 598 0.66 22.47 -7.75
CA GLN A 598 1.91 22.01 -7.15
C GLN A 598 1.94 20.48 -7.15
N ARG A 599 2.86 19.90 -7.91
CA ARG A 599 3.04 18.45 -8.03
C ARG A 599 4.44 18.05 -7.60
N PRO A 600 4.61 17.34 -6.48
CA PRO A 600 5.93 16.89 -6.08
C PRO A 600 6.55 15.97 -7.12
N LEU A 601 7.81 16.22 -7.44
CA LEU A 601 8.62 15.38 -8.32
C LEU A 601 9.51 14.47 -7.48
N ILE A 602 9.48 13.19 -7.80
CA ILE A 602 10.38 12.18 -7.24
C ILE A 602 11.35 11.74 -8.32
N THR A 603 12.64 11.96 -8.11
CA THR A 603 13.67 11.60 -9.10
C THR A 603 14.94 11.02 -8.46
N PRO A 604 15.46 9.87 -8.94
CA PRO A 604 14.81 8.98 -9.92
C PRO A 604 13.49 8.40 -9.37
N PRO A 605 12.57 7.92 -10.24
CA PRO A 605 11.38 7.22 -9.80
C PRO A 605 11.75 6.02 -8.93
N LEU A 606 11.12 5.91 -7.75
CA LEU A 606 11.35 4.79 -6.84
C LEU A 606 10.64 3.55 -7.36
N LYS A 607 11.37 2.44 -7.52
CA LYS A 607 10.79 1.14 -7.83
C LYS A 607 10.71 0.30 -6.57
N GLN A 608 9.70 -0.56 -6.45
CA GLN A 608 9.54 -1.46 -5.30
C GLN A 608 10.77 -2.34 -5.03
N ALA A 609 11.50 -2.72 -6.08
CA ALA A 609 12.71 -3.54 -5.96
C ALA A 609 13.96 -2.76 -5.53
N ASP A 610 13.94 -1.42 -5.54
CA ASP A 610 15.09 -0.62 -5.17
C ASP A 610 15.30 -0.68 -3.64
N PRO A 611 16.51 -1.00 -3.15
CA PRO A 611 16.78 -1.07 -1.71
C PRO A 611 16.43 0.22 -0.96
N SER A 612 16.47 1.37 -1.64
CA SER A 612 16.11 2.67 -1.11
C SER A 612 14.61 2.82 -0.83
N SER A 613 13.76 2.09 -1.54
CA SER A 613 12.30 2.14 -1.35
C SER A 613 11.89 1.64 0.02
N GLY A 614 12.56 0.60 0.52
CA GLY A 614 12.36 0.05 1.87
C GLY A 614 13.13 0.76 2.98
N LEU A 615 13.76 1.90 2.69
CA LEU A 615 14.45 2.67 3.73
C LEU A 615 13.41 3.24 4.71
N VAL A 616 13.44 2.76 5.95
CA VAL A 616 12.57 3.26 7.02
C VAL A 616 13.01 4.66 7.43
N LEU A 617 12.08 5.62 7.38
CA LEU A 617 12.29 7.01 7.77
C LEU A 617 11.75 7.32 9.18
N SER A 618 10.73 6.59 9.61
CA SER A 618 10.20 6.68 10.97
C SER A 618 9.51 5.40 11.42
N LYS A 619 9.38 5.24 12.74
CA LYS A 619 8.55 4.20 13.36
C LYS A 619 7.66 4.80 14.44
N LEU A 620 6.42 4.32 14.49
CA LEU A 620 5.51 4.66 15.56
C LEU A 620 5.71 3.73 16.76
N ALA A 621 5.41 4.23 17.96
CA ALA A 621 5.45 3.40 19.16
C ALA A 621 4.36 2.33 19.06
N ALA A 622 4.78 1.07 18.97
CA ALA A 622 3.92 -0.03 19.36
C ALA A 622 3.60 0.18 20.84
N ILE A 623 2.33 0.42 21.19
CA ILE A 623 1.91 0.47 22.58
C ILE A 623 2.13 -0.94 23.14
N ARG A 624 3.29 -1.16 23.79
CA ARG A 624 3.55 -2.39 24.54
C ARG A 624 2.70 -2.33 25.80
N GLY A 625 1.77 -3.28 25.92
CA GLY A 625 1.11 -3.54 27.20
C GLY A 625 2.15 -4.08 28.18
N GLU A 626 2.39 -3.34 29.27
CA GLU A 626 2.94 -3.91 30.51
C GLU A 626 1.86 -4.66 31.28
#